data_AF-A0A7S3JS69-F1
#
_entry.id   AF-A0A7S3JS69-F1
#
_cell.length_a   1.000
_cell.length_b   1.000
_cell.length_c   1.000
_cell.angle_alpha   90.00
_cell.angle_beta   90.00
_cell.angle_gamma   90.00
#
_symmetry.space_group_name_H-M   'P 1'
#
loop_
_entity.id
_entity.type
_entity.pdbx_description
1 polymer ?
#
loop_
_entity_poly.entity_id
_entity_poly.type
_entity_poly.pdbx_seq_one_letter_code
_entity_poly.pdbx_strand_id
1 'polypeptide(L)'
;MLRSLKKLLNNAQDNEEELSDGARARQEVLRCLLRRPIQIGEEEYESLLGEVYEMAEELLESAPLKKEKIENDTARHRQKGARWDEMGFQANAPDREFRGGGMLGLHCLHFALKKTPNICKQIIRGPFPFAAASINMTLVVARLCGVARPGSADEDAVDPLAEVGEGSKSMANRCQKLLEDSHDGFFLVHCAALEALERARFDVDAGPMDFAACAAAARDEVAVLLSHQPSSGEALQNIAHQIPKRVSGFLIILTAIPSTQMLDEDDIDNIERKHSAHNSAHNVISEKASSSGFGAILTAIHSSSTSGIGKISRKGNYYVSLSTGILKWYDEVHSHFGRTNSKVAIPLAAPLGTLRLRPSMTIKFNRPNKTLSIYSLREPIKPLFSAIALDATDMERWCVALTEHVALGGALRDGKLAKGATQKPTLTDDDLQPDQRYFKVIETIGIYVRSAPDIAATRTGHALMPGDLVYATKRIRVQDERAGPHGRSFLQIVLNSPFIGATTNNNNDLSSSVAIGFVMEHHPQTFAPIMLQVDPPPTSSVSSVTKNMSDEEEESRKNHLDYCNASDVHT
;
A
#
# COMPACT_ATOMS: atom_id res chain seq x y z
N MET A 1 -45.35 5.94 -8.56
CA MET A 1 -44.72 4.63 -8.89
C MET A 1 -44.16 4.61 -10.31
N LEU A 2 -44.97 4.67 -11.37
CA LEU A 2 -44.49 4.69 -12.79
C LEU A 2 -43.53 5.84 -13.14
N ARG A 3 -43.75 7.06 -12.61
CA ARG A 3 -42.80 8.19 -12.78
C ARG A 3 -41.48 7.98 -12.02
N SER A 4 -41.50 7.33 -10.86
CA SER A 4 -40.28 6.97 -10.11
C SER A 4 -39.52 5.85 -10.81
N LEU A 5 -40.21 4.87 -11.39
CA LEU A 5 -39.63 3.83 -12.23
C LEU A 5 -39.00 4.40 -13.49
N LYS A 6 -39.67 5.34 -14.17
CA LYS A 6 -39.10 6.04 -15.34
C LYS A 6 -37.89 6.90 -14.99
N LYS A 7 -37.90 7.54 -13.81
CA LYS A 7 -36.75 8.34 -13.33
C LYS A 7 -35.56 7.45 -12.93
N LEU A 8 -35.82 6.27 -12.37
CA LEU A 8 -34.79 5.26 -12.09
C LEU A 8 -34.24 4.61 -13.36
N LEU A 9 -35.09 4.33 -14.36
CA LEU A 9 -34.67 3.82 -15.67
C LEU A 9 -33.87 4.85 -16.46
N ASN A 10 -34.32 6.12 -16.49
CA ASN A 10 -33.58 7.18 -17.16
C ASN A 10 -32.26 7.49 -16.44
N ASN A 11 -32.23 7.54 -15.10
CA ASN A 11 -30.98 7.72 -14.35
C ASN A 11 -30.00 6.53 -14.48
N ALA A 12 -30.51 5.33 -14.80
CA ALA A 12 -29.67 4.16 -15.10
C ALA A 12 -29.13 4.17 -16.53
N GLN A 13 -29.81 4.84 -17.47
CA GLN A 13 -29.32 5.05 -18.85
C GLN A 13 -28.42 6.29 -18.98
N ASP A 14 -28.61 7.32 -18.15
CA ASP A 14 -27.94 8.62 -18.31
C ASP A 14 -26.52 8.69 -17.70
N ASN A 15 -25.99 7.60 -17.11
CA ASN A 15 -24.63 7.54 -16.55
C ASN A 15 -23.74 6.45 -17.17
N GLU A 16 -24.17 5.84 -18.27
CA GLU A 16 -23.22 5.14 -19.14
C GLU A 16 -22.43 6.22 -19.89
N GLU A 17 -21.31 6.67 -19.32
CA GLU A 17 -20.24 7.26 -20.14
C GLU A 17 -19.99 6.27 -21.27
N GLU A 18 -20.43 6.61 -22.48
CA GLU A 18 -20.32 5.71 -23.61
C GLU A 18 -18.86 5.33 -23.77
N LEU A 19 -18.59 4.02 -23.65
CA LEU A 19 -17.31 3.45 -24.05
C LEU A 19 -17.01 3.97 -25.45
N SER A 20 -15.84 4.59 -25.63
CA SER A 20 -15.34 4.99 -26.93
C SER A 20 -15.40 3.79 -27.87
N ASP A 21 -15.75 4.03 -29.13
CA ASP A 21 -15.94 2.95 -30.10
C ASP A 21 -14.71 2.04 -30.21
N GLY A 22 -13.51 2.61 -30.05
CA GLY A 22 -12.25 1.87 -30.01
C GLY A 22 -12.13 0.93 -28.80
N ALA A 23 -12.42 1.41 -27.59
CA ALA A 23 -12.40 0.58 -26.38
C ALA A 23 -13.47 -0.52 -26.45
N ARG A 24 -14.67 -0.19 -26.95
CA ARG A 24 -15.79 -1.14 -27.12
C ARG A 24 -15.43 -2.25 -28.11
N ALA A 25 -14.86 -1.90 -29.26
CA ALA A 25 -14.43 -2.87 -30.26
C ALA A 25 -13.34 -3.81 -29.71
N ARG A 26 -12.36 -3.28 -28.97
CA ARG A 26 -11.31 -4.10 -28.34
C ARG A 26 -11.85 -5.02 -27.24
N GLN A 27 -12.76 -4.53 -26.39
CA GLN A 27 -13.44 -5.40 -25.43
C GLN A 27 -14.20 -6.54 -26.11
N GLU A 28 -14.83 -6.29 -27.25
CA GLU A 28 -15.52 -7.34 -28.00
C GLU A 28 -14.55 -8.37 -28.60
N VAL A 29 -13.42 -7.94 -29.17
CA VAL A 29 -12.38 -8.88 -29.62
C VAL A 29 -11.86 -9.75 -28.47
N LEU A 30 -11.56 -9.15 -27.32
CA LEU A 30 -11.12 -9.88 -26.14
C LEU A 30 -12.19 -10.87 -25.65
N ARG A 31 -13.48 -10.47 -25.72
CA ARG A 31 -14.60 -11.34 -25.37
C ARG A 31 -14.76 -12.51 -26.34
N CYS A 32 -14.57 -12.27 -27.64
CA CYS A 32 -14.53 -13.33 -28.64
C CYS A 32 -13.40 -14.33 -28.35
N LEU A 33 -12.19 -13.86 -28.02
CA LEU A 33 -11.07 -14.73 -27.64
C LEU A 33 -11.33 -15.51 -26.34
N LEU A 34 -11.98 -14.89 -25.36
CA LEU A 34 -12.36 -15.53 -24.10
C LEU A 34 -13.37 -16.67 -24.34
N ARG A 35 -14.35 -16.45 -25.22
CA ARG A 35 -15.39 -17.45 -25.56
C ARG A 35 -14.92 -18.51 -26.53
N ARG A 36 -13.85 -18.27 -27.29
CA ARG A 36 -13.36 -19.19 -28.32
C ARG A 36 -12.70 -20.39 -27.64
N PRO A 37 -13.32 -21.60 -27.72
CA PRO A 37 -12.70 -22.78 -27.15
C PRO A 37 -11.46 -23.16 -27.95
N ILE A 38 -10.49 -23.76 -27.27
CA ILE A 38 -9.33 -24.35 -27.92
C ILE A 38 -9.76 -25.48 -28.84
N GLN A 39 -9.30 -25.46 -30.09
CA GLN A 39 -9.46 -26.55 -31.05
C GLN A 39 -8.08 -27.15 -31.36
N ILE A 40 -7.85 -28.39 -30.92
CA ILE A 40 -6.59 -29.09 -31.18
C ILE A 40 -6.41 -29.25 -32.69
N GLY A 41 -5.21 -28.93 -33.19
CA GLY A 41 -4.89 -28.95 -34.62
C GLY A 41 -5.20 -27.66 -35.37
N GLU A 42 -5.82 -26.68 -34.71
CA GLU A 42 -5.94 -25.34 -35.27
C GLU A 42 -4.57 -24.64 -35.31
N GLU A 43 -4.19 -24.07 -36.45
CA GLU A 43 -2.84 -23.52 -36.68
C GLU A 43 -2.45 -22.45 -35.65
N GLU A 44 -3.37 -21.53 -35.33
CA GLU A 44 -3.12 -20.45 -34.36
C GLU A 44 -2.86 -21.01 -32.96
N TYR A 45 -3.69 -21.95 -32.51
CA TYR A 45 -3.51 -22.62 -31.22
C TYR A 45 -2.17 -23.37 -31.14
N GLU A 46 -1.85 -24.17 -32.16
CA GLU A 46 -0.63 -24.98 -32.16
C GLU A 46 0.63 -24.14 -32.23
N SER A 47 0.62 -23.06 -33.03
CA SER A 47 1.73 -22.10 -33.12
C SER A 47 1.96 -21.42 -31.77
N LEU A 48 0.92 -20.85 -31.18
CA LEU A 48 1.03 -20.13 -29.90
C LEU A 48 1.43 -21.06 -28.75
N LEU A 49 0.86 -22.26 -28.69
CA LEU A 49 1.20 -23.23 -27.65
C LEU A 49 2.65 -23.71 -27.77
N GLY A 50 3.15 -23.89 -29.01
CA GLY A 50 4.55 -24.18 -29.28
C GLY A 50 5.47 -23.06 -28.75
N GLU A 51 5.17 -21.81 -29.07
CA GLU A 51 5.94 -20.65 -28.57
C GLU A 51 5.91 -20.56 -27.02
N VAL A 52 4.76 -20.82 -26.40
CA VAL A 52 4.63 -20.85 -24.94
C VAL A 52 5.50 -21.96 -24.34
N TYR A 53 5.50 -23.15 -24.93
CA TYR A 53 6.34 -24.26 -24.48
C TYR A 53 7.81 -23.89 -24.51
N GLU A 54 8.30 -23.40 -25.66
CA GLU A 54 9.71 -23.05 -25.84
C GLU A 54 10.16 -21.99 -24.83
N MET A 55 9.40 -20.90 -24.68
CA MET A 55 9.74 -19.84 -23.73
C MET A 55 9.67 -20.32 -22.28
N ALA A 56 8.69 -21.13 -21.90
CA ALA A 56 8.59 -21.65 -20.54
C ALA A 56 9.70 -22.66 -20.24
N GLU A 57 10.10 -23.49 -21.21
CA GLU A 57 11.21 -24.43 -21.10
C GLU A 57 12.54 -23.71 -20.87
N GLU A 58 12.78 -22.58 -21.55
CA GLU A 58 13.96 -21.73 -21.33
C GLU A 58 14.05 -21.21 -19.89
N LEU A 59 12.92 -20.93 -19.24
CA LEU A 59 12.88 -20.44 -17.86
C LEU A 59 13.14 -21.53 -16.82
N LEU A 60 12.94 -22.81 -17.16
CA LEU A 60 13.10 -23.94 -16.25
C LEU A 60 14.57 -24.25 -15.88
N GLU A 61 15.57 -23.60 -16.51
CA GLU A 61 17.02 -23.73 -16.21
C GLU A 61 17.58 -25.17 -16.15
N SER A 62 16.80 -26.18 -16.50
CA SER A 62 17.30 -27.53 -16.68
C SER A 62 18.28 -27.53 -17.84
N ALA A 63 19.43 -28.20 -17.67
CA ALA A 63 20.38 -28.46 -18.74
C ALA A 63 19.59 -28.84 -20.01
N PRO A 64 19.88 -28.23 -21.18
CA PRO A 64 19.11 -28.47 -22.39
C PRO A 64 19.00 -29.97 -22.55
N LEU A 65 17.77 -30.50 -22.55
CA LEU A 65 17.51 -31.89 -22.88
C LEU A 65 18.38 -32.18 -24.09
N LYS A 66 19.25 -33.21 -23.99
CA LYS A 66 20.15 -33.59 -25.09
C LYS A 66 19.28 -33.55 -26.33
N LYS A 67 19.55 -32.59 -27.22
CA LYS A 67 18.84 -32.41 -28.48
C LYS A 67 19.15 -33.64 -29.32
N GLU A 68 18.61 -34.80 -28.95
CA GLU A 68 18.50 -35.91 -29.87
C GLU A 68 17.78 -35.33 -31.07
N LYS A 69 18.38 -35.51 -32.25
CA LYS A 69 17.85 -35.02 -33.52
C LYS A 69 16.47 -35.66 -33.73
N ILE A 70 15.45 -35.02 -33.20
CA ILE A 70 14.07 -35.30 -33.52
C ILE A 70 13.85 -34.59 -34.85
N GLU A 71 13.88 -35.35 -35.94
CA GLU A 71 13.75 -34.85 -37.33
C GLU A 71 12.38 -34.24 -37.66
N ASN A 72 11.48 -34.06 -36.68
CA ASN A 72 10.20 -33.37 -36.83
C ASN A 72 10.00 -32.37 -35.67
N ASP A 73 10.52 -31.15 -35.85
CA ASP A 73 10.57 -30.10 -34.81
C ASP A 73 9.18 -29.51 -34.44
N THR A 74 8.17 -29.61 -35.31
CA THR A 74 6.91 -28.85 -35.16
C THR A 74 5.91 -29.41 -34.13
N ALA A 75 6.24 -30.49 -33.42
CA ALA A 75 5.30 -31.14 -32.48
C ALA A 75 5.91 -31.54 -31.14
N ARG A 76 7.05 -30.96 -30.73
CA ARG A 76 7.69 -31.29 -29.44
C ARG A 76 6.75 -31.12 -28.25
N HIS A 77 5.95 -30.07 -28.27
CA HIS A 77 4.96 -29.75 -27.26
C HIS A 77 3.84 -30.82 -27.15
N ARG A 78 3.66 -31.67 -28.17
CA ARG A 78 2.70 -32.79 -28.16
C ARG A 78 3.33 -34.14 -27.77
N GLN A 79 4.64 -34.19 -27.52
CA GLN A 79 5.31 -35.45 -27.26
C GLN A 79 5.00 -35.98 -25.86
N LYS A 80 4.96 -37.31 -25.76
CA LYS A 80 4.90 -38.01 -24.48
C LYS A 80 6.20 -37.72 -23.71
N GLY A 81 6.10 -36.96 -22.62
CA GLY A 81 7.25 -36.48 -21.85
C GLY A 81 7.47 -34.97 -21.92
N ALA A 82 6.61 -34.22 -22.62
CA ALA A 82 6.55 -32.77 -22.48
C ALA A 82 6.30 -32.39 -21.01
N ARG A 83 7.14 -31.51 -20.46
CA ARG A 83 7.18 -31.12 -19.03
C ARG A 83 6.12 -30.08 -18.69
N TRP A 84 4.90 -30.30 -19.17
CA TRP A 84 3.77 -29.40 -18.99
C TRP A 84 3.43 -29.21 -17.51
N ASP A 85 3.55 -30.27 -16.73
CA ASP A 85 3.39 -30.26 -15.28
C ASP A 85 4.39 -29.31 -14.60
N GLU A 86 5.65 -29.31 -15.02
CA GLU A 86 6.67 -28.39 -14.49
C GLU A 86 6.45 -26.94 -14.91
N MET A 87 5.79 -26.70 -16.04
CA MET A 87 5.32 -25.37 -16.45
C MET A 87 4.04 -24.94 -15.70
N GLY A 88 3.48 -25.82 -14.87
CA GLY A 88 2.30 -25.55 -14.05
C GLY A 88 0.98 -25.79 -14.76
N PHE A 89 0.95 -26.61 -15.81
CA PHE A 89 -0.29 -27.19 -16.32
C PHE A 89 -0.72 -28.36 -15.40
N GLN A 90 -1.98 -28.38 -14.99
CA GLN A 90 -2.60 -29.46 -14.22
C GLN A 90 -2.81 -30.75 -15.03
N ALA A 91 -2.90 -30.66 -16.35
CA ALA A 91 -3.09 -31.79 -17.24
C ALA A 91 -1.84 -32.03 -18.10
N ASN A 92 -1.58 -33.30 -18.42
CA ASN A 92 -0.54 -33.67 -19.40
C ASN A 92 -0.81 -33.12 -20.81
N ALA A 93 -2.02 -32.60 -21.04
CA ALA A 93 -2.46 -31.97 -22.27
C ALA A 93 -3.05 -30.58 -21.93
N PRO A 94 -2.39 -29.48 -22.35
CA PRO A 94 -2.77 -28.11 -21.97
C PRO A 94 -4.19 -27.67 -22.40
N ASP A 95 -4.74 -28.27 -23.45
CA ASP A 95 -6.02 -27.90 -24.07
C ASP A 95 -7.17 -27.84 -23.06
N ARG A 96 -7.15 -28.73 -22.05
CA ARG A 96 -8.22 -28.87 -21.07
C ARG A 96 -8.26 -27.74 -20.05
N GLU A 97 -7.17 -26.99 -19.87
CA GLU A 97 -7.07 -25.92 -18.86
C GLU A 97 -7.62 -24.60 -19.35
N PHE A 98 -7.75 -24.42 -20.66
CA PHE A 98 -8.30 -23.22 -21.26
C PHE A 98 -9.85 -23.20 -21.29
N ARG A 99 -10.54 -24.09 -20.57
CA ARG A 99 -12.02 -24.14 -20.56
C ARG A 99 -12.67 -22.84 -20.09
N GLY A 100 -12.05 -22.13 -19.13
CA GLY A 100 -12.53 -20.83 -18.66
C GLY A 100 -11.89 -19.66 -19.44
N GLY A 101 -10.60 -19.75 -19.74
CA GLY A 101 -9.84 -18.67 -20.36
C GLY A 101 -9.92 -18.57 -21.89
N GLY A 102 -10.40 -19.62 -22.56
CA GLY A 102 -10.41 -19.72 -24.03
C GLY A 102 -9.04 -19.49 -24.66
N MET A 103 -9.04 -19.05 -25.92
CA MET A 103 -7.83 -18.57 -26.59
C MET A 103 -7.21 -17.36 -25.88
N LEU A 104 -8.01 -16.53 -25.20
CA LEU A 104 -7.50 -15.36 -24.47
C LEU A 104 -6.47 -15.76 -23.39
N GLY A 105 -6.73 -16.83 -22.64
CA GLY A 105 -5.80 -17.36 -21.65
C GLY A 105 -4.44 -17.74 -22.25
N LEU A 106 -4.44 -18.33 -23.45
CA LEU A 106 -3.21 -18.68 -24.17
C LEU A 106 -2.44 -17.43 -24.63
N HIS A 107 -3.14 -16.43 -25.18
CA HIS A 107 -2.51 -15.15 -25.55
C HIS A 107 -1.92 -14.44 -24.33
N CYS A 108 -2.61 -14.45 -23.18
CA CYS A 108 -2.12 -13.89 -21.93
C CYS A 108 -0.84 -14.57 -21.43
N LEU A 109 -0.80 -15.91 -21.45
CA LEU A 109 0.39 -16.68 -21.10
C LEU A 109 1.58 -16.35 -22.00
N HIS A 110 1.35 -16.38 -23.31
CA HIS A 110 2.33 -16.05 -24.32
C HIS A 110 2.89 -14.63 -24.14
N PHE A 111 2.01 -13.65 -23.96
CA PHE A 111 2.42 -12.26 -23.74
C PHE A 111 3.21 -12.09 -22.44
N ALA A 112 2.80 -12.73 -21.34
CA ALA A 112 3.48 -12.64 -20.06
C ALA A 112 4.91 -13.21 -20.10
N LEU A 113 5.11 -14.34 -20.78
CA LEU A 113 6.43 -14.95 -20.99
C LEU A 113 7.36 -14.00 -21.77
N LYS A 114 6.85 -13.35 -22.83
CA LYS A 114 7.61 -12.37 -23.62
C LYS A 114 7.91 -11.09 -22.82
N LYS A 115 6.93 -10.57 -22.08
CA LYS A 115 7.02 -9.23 -21.47
C LYS A 115 7.66 -9.21 -20.09
N THR A 116 7.40 -10.23 -19.28
CA THR A 116 7.78 -10.31 -17.86
C THR A 116 8.40 -11.67 -17.51
N PRO A 117 9.47 -12.11 -18.20
CA PRO A 117 10.04 -13.46 -18.02
C PRO A 117 10.55 -13.70 -16.59
N ASN A 118 11.06 -12.66 -15.92
CA ASN A 118 11.55 -12.78 -14.54
C ASN A 118 10.44 -13.14 -13.55
N ILE A 119 9.25 -12.54 -13.70
CA ILE A 119 8.09 -12.84 -12.85
C ILE A 119 7.56 -14.22 -13.17
N CYS A 120 7.45 -14.57 -14.46
CA CYS A 120 7.05 -15.92 -14.88
C CYS A 120 7.99 -16.98 -14.27
N LYS A 121 9.30 -16.75 -14.32
CA LYS A 121 10.31 -17.62 -13.72
C LYS A 121 10.17 -17.76 -12.20
N GLN A 122 9.85 -16.67 -11.50
CA GLN A 122 9.60 -16.71 -10.05
C GLN A 122 8.37 -17.57 -9.73
N ILE A 123 7.28 -17.41 -10.48
CA ILE A 123 6.06 -18.21 -10.30
C ILE A 123 6.30 -19.68 -10.67
N ILE A 124 6.97 -19.97 -11.79
CA ILE A 124 7.32 -21.34 -12.23
C ILE A 124 8.13 -22.08 -11.14
N ARG A 125 9.04 -21.38 -10.47
CA ARG A 125 9.83 -21.94 -9.35
C ARG A 125 9.08 -21.95 -8.03
N GLY A 126 7.99 -21.20 -7.97
CA GLY A 126 7.17 -21.03 -6.81
C GLY A 126 6.25 -22.23 -6.60
N PRO A 127 5.54 -22.24 -5.47
CA PRO A 127 4.54 -23.25 -5.16
C PRO A 127 3.27 -23.15 -6.01
N PHE A 128 3.09 -22.08 -6.78
CA PHE A 128 1.91 -21.89 -7.61
C PHE A 128 2.14 -22.45 -9.02
N PRO A 129 1.25 -23.30 -9.54
CA PRO A 129 1.36 -23.81 -10.91
C PRO A 129 1.21 -22.63 -11.89
N PHE A 130 2.31 -22.22 -12.53
CA PHE A 130 2.38 -20.99 -13.33
C PHE A 130 1.30 -20.90 -14.42
N ALA A 131 1.13 -21.95 -15.25
CA ALA A 131 0.14 -21.92 -16.31
C ALA A 131 -1.29 -21.74 -15.76
N ALA A 132 -1.69 -22.57 -14.81
CA ALA A 132 -2.99 -22.46 -14.16
C ALA A 132 -3.18 -21.11 -13.43
N ALA A 133 -2.13 -20.60 -12.77
CA ALA A 133 -2.15 -19.29 -12.12
C ALA A 133 -2.38 -18.15 -13.12
N SER A 134 -1.70 -18.18 -14.26
CA SER A 134 -1.85 -17.19 -15.33
C SER A 134 -3.24 -17.26 -15.99
N ILE A 135 -3.77 -18.46 -16.23
CA ILE A 135 -5.13 -18.61 -16.76
C ILE A 135 -6.15 -18.04 -15.77
N ASN A 136 -6.01 -18.33 -14.47
CA ASN A 136 -6.88 -17.76 -13.44
C ASN A 136 -6.76 -16.23 -13.31
N MET A 137 -5.56 -15.67 -13.45
CA MET A 137 -5.39 -14.21 -13.45
C MET A 137 -5.95 -13.55 -14.72
N THR A 138 -5.96 -14.26 -15.87
CA THR A 138 -6.64 -13.78 -17.09
C THR A 138 -8.12 -13.55 -16.83
N LEU A 139 -8.77 -14.46 -16.11
CA LEU A 139 -10.17 -14.39 -15.73
C LEU A 139 -10.47 -13.24 -14.77
N VAL A 140 -9.59 -13.03 -13.78
CA VAL A 140 -9.64 -11.86 -12.90
C VAL A 140 -9.59 -10.57 -13.71
N VAL A 141 -8.61 -10.45 -14.60
CA VAL A 141 -8.41 -9.24 -15.42
C VAL A 141 -9.55 -9.05 -16.41
N ALA A 142 -10.10 -10.13 -16.98
CA ALA A 142 -11.28 -10.07 -17.84
C ALA A 142 -12.49 -9.44 -17.13
N ARG A 143 -12.73 -9.77 -15.86
CA ARG A 143 -13.78 -9.13 -15.05
C ARG A 143 -13.44 -7.66 -14.74
N LEU A 144 -12.22 -7.37 -14.28
CA LEU A 144 -11.82 -6.00 -13.91
C LEU A 144 -11.86 -5.04 -15.12
N CYS A 145 -11.56 -5.53 -16.32
CA CYS A 145 -11.58 -4.76 -17.57
C CYS A 145 -12.95 -4.72 -18.27
N GLY A 146 -13.99 -5.35 -17.71
CA GLY A 146 -15.33 -5.42 -18.32
C GLY A 146 -15.42 -6.31 -19.56
N VAL A 147 -14.43 -7.18 -19.80
CA VAL A 147 -14.46 -8.18 -20.89
C VAL A 147 -15.50 -9.25 -20.55
N ALA A 148 -15.41 -9.84 -19.36
CA ALA A 148 -16.42 -10.76 -18.81
C ALA A 148 -17.48 -9.96 -18.04
N ARG A 149 -18.76 -10.09 -18.39
CA ARG A 149 -19.85 -9.36 -17.76
C ARG A 149 -20.49 -10.19 -16.63
N PRO A 150 -20.75 -9.61 -15.45
CA PRO A 150 -21.57 -10.26 -14.43
C PRO A 150 -22.97 -10.56 -14.98
N GLY A 151 -23.51 -11.74 -14.71
CA GLY A 151 -24.83 -12.20 -15.15
C GLY A 151 -24.93 -12.59 -16.63
N SER A 152 -23.83 -12.64 -17.38
CA SER A 152 -23.84 -13.16 -18.76
C SER A 152 -23.39 -14.63 -18.80
N ALA A 153 -23.58 -15.28 -19.95
CA ALA A 153 -22.98 -16.60 -20.21
C ALA A 153 -21.43 -16.61 -20.09
N ASP A 154 -20.80 -15.44 -19.98
CA ASP A 154 -19.36 -15.32 -19.69
C ASP A 154 -19.06 -15.59 -18.21
N GLU A 155 -20.04 -15.44 -17.32
CA GLU A 155 -19.86 -15.62 -15.88
C GLU A 155 -19.72 -17.10 -15.52
N ASP A 156 -20.40 -17.99 -16.25
CA ASP A 156 -20.26 -19.45 -16.12
C ASP A 156 -18.82 -19.93 -16.43
N ALA A 157 -18.06 -19.15 -17.20
CA ALA A 157 -16.67 -19.44 -17.55
C ALA A 157 -15.67 -18.93 -16.49
N VAL A 158 -16.11 -18.14 -15.51
CA VAL A 158 -15.21 -17.41 -14.61
C VAL A 158 -15.42 -17.84 -13.15
N ASP A 159 -14.35 -18.30 -12.50
CA ASP A 159 -14.35 -18.83 -11.12
C ASP A 159 -15.01 -17.87 -10.08
N PRO A 160 -15.82 -18.38 -9.13
CA PRO A 160 -16.36 -17.61 -8.00
C PRO A 160 -15.31 -16.86 -7.16
N LEU A 161 -14.04 -17.27 -7.16
CA LEU A 161 -12.95 -16.51 -6.51
C LEU A 161 -12.78 -15.09 -7.04
N ALA A 162 -13.26 -14.82 -8.25
CA ALA A 162 -13.25 -13.49 -8.83
C ALA A 162 -14.56 -12.71 -8.59
N GLU A 163 -15.36 -13.03 -7.56
CA GLU A 163 -16.50 -12.20 -7.15
C GLU A 163 -16.03 -10.76 -6.89
N VAL A 164 -16.35 -9.88 -7.83
CA VAL A 164 -16.20 -8.43 -7.67
C VAL A 164 -17.51 -7.96 -7.06
N GLY A 165 -17.48 -7.39 -5.85
CA GLY A 165 -18.68 -6.81 -5.23
C GLY A 165 -19.38 -5.79 -6.14
N GLU A 166 -20.58 -5.34 -5.77
CA GLU A 166 -21.48 -4.49 -6.59
C GLU A 166 -20.85 -3.27 -7.29
N GLY A 167 -19.62 -2.87 -6.95
CA GLY A 167 -18.79 -1.92 -7.69
C GLY A 167 -18.22 -2.38 -9.05
N SER A 168 -18.51 -3.61 -9.52
CA SER A 168 -17.96 -4.15 -10.78
C SER A 168 -18.27 -3.31 -12.04
N LYS A 169 -19.42 -2.63 -12.10
CA LYS A 169 -19.73 -1.73 -13.22
C LYS A 169 -18.81 -0.51 -13.28
N SER A 170 -18.44 0.04 -12.10
CA SER A 170 -17.48 1.16 -12.01
C SER A 170 -16.06 0.73 -12.38
N MET A 171 -15.75 -0.57 -12.28
CA MET A 171 -14.44 -1.12 -12.62
C MET A 171 -14.18 -1.13 -14.14
N ALA A 172 -15.17 -1.52 -14.95
CA ALA A 172 -15.00 -1.60 -16.41
C ALA A 172 -14.58 -0.26 -17.03
N ASN A 173 -15.15 0.86 -16.57
CA ASN A 173 -14.82 2.20 -17.05
C ASN A 173 -13.38 2.60 -16.72
N ARG A 174 -12.76 1.99 -15.70
CA ARG A 174 -11.40 2.33 -15.27
C ARG A 174 -10.31 1.83 -16.22
N CYS A 175 -10.60 0.80 -17.01
CA CYS A 175 -9.72 0.29 -18.05
C CYS A 175 -9.96 0.91 -19.42
N GLN A 176 -11.05 1.66 -19.60
CA GLN A 176 -11.47 2.15 -20.92
C GLN A 176 -10.36 2.91 -21.64
N LYS A 177 -9.73 3.88 -20.95
CA LYS A 177 -8.69 4.71 -21.57
C LYS A 177 -7.47 3.89 -21.96
N LEU A 178 -7.06 2.94 -21.11
CA LEU A 178 -5.97 2.02 -21.43
C LEU A 178 -6.29 1.14 -22.64
N LEU A 179 -7.53 0.64 -22.71
CA LEU A 179 -8.01 -0.16 -23.83
C LEU A 179 -8.18 0.65 -25.10
N GLU A 180 -8.47 1.95 -25.03
CA GLU A 180 -8.54 2.85 -26.17
C GLU A 180 -7.14 3.14 -26.73
N ASP A 181 -6.23 3.53 -25.83
CA ASP A 181 -4.90 4.03 -26.21
C ASP A 181 -3.90 2.90 -26.54
N SER A 182 -4.12 1.67 -26.05
CA SER A 182 -3.15 0.57 -26.22
C SER A 182 -3.79 -0.77 -26.60
N HIS A 183 -3.31 -1.36 -27.72
CA HIS A 183 -3.66 -2.73 -28.11
C HIS A 183 -3.21 -3.76 -27.07
N ASP A 184 -2.10 -3.48 -26.40
CA ASP A 184 -1.52 -4.33 -25.36
C ASP A 184 -2.08 -4.04 -23.97
N GLY A 185 -2.96 -3.04 -23.84
CA GLY A 185 -3.44 -2.54 -22.56
C GLY A 185 -3.98 -3.64 -21.65
N PHE A 186 -4.80 -4.54 -22.20
CA PHE A 186 -5.33 -5.70 -21.47
C PHE A 186 -4.23 -6.64 -20.98
N PHE A 187 -3.28 -7.00 -21.86
CA PHE A 187 -2.21 -7.93 -21.54
C PHE A 187 -1.19 -7.33 -20.54
N LEU A 188 -1.01 -6.02 -20.55
CA LEU A 188 -0.21 -5.34 -19.53
C LEU A 188 -0.87 -5.35 -18.15
N VAL A 189 -2.21 -5.25 -18.09
CA VAL A 189 -2.95 -5.47 -16.83
C VAL A 189 -2.81 -6.91 -16.36
N HIS A 190 -2.79 -7.88 -17.27
CA HIS A 190 -2.49 -9.28 -16.95
C HIS A 190 -1.08 -9.47 -16.36
N CYS A 191 -0.05 -8.86 -16.95
CA CYS A 191 1.30 -8.86 -16.36
C CYS A 191 1.32 -8.23 -14.96
N ALA A 192 0.66 -7.09 -14.76
CA ALA A 192 0.55 -6.45 -13.45
C ALA A 192 -0.17 -7.34 -12.42
N ALA A 193 -1.12 -8.15 -12.87
CA ALA A 193 -1.83 -9.12 -12.05
C ALA A 193 -0.93 -10.29 -11.61
N LEU A 194 -0.06 -10.80 -12.48
CA LEU A 194 0.95 -11.79 -12.13
C LEU A 194 2.00 -11.23 -11.16
N GLU A 195 2.44 -10.00 -11.36
CA GLU A 195 3.34 -9.30 -10.43
C GLU A 195 2.72 -9.11 -9.05
N ALA A 196 1.44 -8.74 -9.00
CA ALA A 196 0.70 -8.62 -7.75
C ALA A 196 0.50 -9.98 -7.07
N LEU A 197 0.27 -11.04 -7.84
CA LEU A 197 0.15 -12.41 -7.34
C LEU A 197 1.46 -12.91 -6.71
N GLU A 198 2.59 -12.74 -7.41
CA GLU A 198 3.90 -13.15 -6.91
C GLU A 198 4.30 -12.37 -5.65
N ARG A 199 4.00 -11.07 -5.60
CA ARG A 199 4.22 -10.28 -4.37
C ARG A 199 3.34 -10.75 -3.22
N ALA A 200 2.04 -10.98 -3.47
CA ALA A 200 1.14 -11.52 -2.45
C ALA A 200 1.62 -12.88 -1.93
N ARG A 201 2.12 -13.75 -2.81
CA ARG A 201 2.72 -15.03 -2.45
C ARG A 201 3.95 -14.85 -1.56
N PHE A 202 4.88 -13.99 -1.99
CA PHE A 202 6.15 -13.75 -1.30
C PHE A 202 5.93 -13.13 0.08
N ASP A 203 5.02 -12.16 0.19
CA ASP A 203 4.75 -11.44 1.44
C ASP A 203 4.28 -12.39 2.56
N VAL A 204 3.63 -13.51 2.21
CA VAL A 204 3.06 -14.46 3.17
C VAL A 204 3.75 -15.82 3.21
N ASP A 205 4.81 -16.01 2.42
CA ASP A 205 5.44 -17.32 2.18
C ASP A 205 4.40 -18.42 1.84
N ALA A 206 3.46 -18.07 0.95
CA ALA A 206 2.32 -18.91 0.59
C ALA A 206 2.76 -20.23 -0.03
N GLY A 207 2.13 -21.33 0.39
CA GLY A 207 2.23 -22.65 -0.24
C GLY A 207 1.12 -22.89 -1.29
N PRO A 208 1.04 -24.05 -1.94
CA PRO A 208 0.10 -24.30 -3.04
C PRO A 208 -1.38 -24.12 -2.65
N MET A 209 -1.73 -24.38 -1.39
CA MET A 209 -3.11 -24.26 -0.88
C MET A 209 -3.57 -22.81 -0.70
N ASP A 210 -2.64 -21.86 -0.73
CA ASP A 210 -2.87 -20.45 -0.45
C ASP A 210 -3.17 -19.62 -1.71
N PHE A 211 -3.21 -20.28 -2.87
CA PHE A 211 -3.39 -19.66 -4.18
C PHE A 211 -4.63 -18.76 -4.22
N ALA A 212 -5.78 -19.28 -3.79
CA ALA A 212 -7.06 -18.59 -3.87
C ALA A 212 -7.03 -17.22 -3.18
N ALA A 213 -6.43 -17.16 -2.00
CA ALA A 213 -6.34 -15.91 -1.26
C ALA A 213 -5.25 -14.97 -1.78
N CYS A 214 -4.13 -15.51 -2.29
CA CYS A 214 -3.12 -14.70 -2.99
C CYS A 214 -3.69 -14.09 -4.29
N ALA A 215 -4.54 -14.82 -5.01
CA ALA A 215 -5.25 -14.33 -6.19
C ALA A 215 -6.29 -13.25 -5.83
N ALA A 216 -7.07 -13.45 -4.75
CA ALA A 216 -8.00 -12.43 -4.24
C ALA A 216 -7.25 -11.16 -3.81
N ALA A 217 -6.10 -11.35 -3.15
CA ALA A 217 -5.17 -10.28 -2.86
C ALA A 217 -4.76 -9.57 -4.17
N ALA A 218 -4.15 -10.27 -5.13
CA ALA A 218 -3.68 -9.70 -6.40
C ALA A 218 -4.77 -8.91 -7.12
N ARG A 219 -5.99 -9.47 -7.21
CA ARG A 219 -7.19 -8.80 -7.75
C ARG A 219 -7.45 -7.46 -7.08
N ASP A 220 -7.50 -7.41 -5.75
CA ASP A 220 -7.79 -6.18 -5.00
C ASP A 220 -6.74 -5.09 -5.28
N GLU A 221 -5.49 -5.49 -5.55
CA GLU A 221 -4.44 -4.55 -5.92
C GLU A 221 -4.52 -4.07 -7.36
N VAL A 222 -4.77 -4.97 -8.31
CA VAL A 222 -5.01 -4.60 -9.71
C VAL A 222 -6.22 -3.67 -9.81
N ALA A 223 -7.29 -3.93 -9.05
CA ALA A 223 -8.45 -3.05 -9.00
C ALA A 223 -8.09 -1.61 -8.58
N VAL A 224 -7.10 -1.46 -7.71
CA VAL A 224 -6.59 -0.17 -7.24
C VAL A 224 -5.68 0.48 -8.28
N LEU A 225 -4.79 -0.30 -8.93
CA LEU A 225 -4.02 0.18 -10.09
C LEU A 225 -4.95 0.80 -11.14
N LEU A 226 -6.00 0.07 -11.49
CA LEU A 226 -6.97 0.50 -12.49
C LEU A 226 -7.77 1.72 -12.03
N SER A 227 -8.06 1.87 -10.74
CA SER A 227 -8.76 3.04 -10.21
C SER A 227 -8.07 4.39 -10.46
N HIS A 228 -6.77 4.36 -10.76
CA HIS A 228 -6.04 5.54 -11.22
C HIS A 228 -6.25 5.89 -12.70
N GLN A 229 -7.06 5.10 -13.43
CA GLN A 229 -7.36 5.25 -14.85
C GLN A 229 -6.09 5.46 -15.69
N PRO A 230 -5.15 4.49 -15.68
CA PRO A 230 -3.92 4.61 -16.46
C PRO A 230 -4.28 4.79 -17.95
N SER A 231 -3.70 5.80 -18.58
CA SER A 231 -3.91 6.06 -20.02
C SER A 231 -2.97 5.28 -20.91
N SER A 232 -1.93 4.65 -20.36
CA SER A 232 -0.95 3.90 -21.13
C SER A 232 -0.36 2.77 -20.30
N GLY A 233 0.31 1.84 -20.99
CA GLY A 233 1.08 0.77 -20.35
C GLY A 233 2.15 1.29 -19.41
N GLU A 234 2.85 2.35 -19.80
CA GLU A 234 3.87 3.00 -18.98
C GLU A 234 3.26 3.66 -17.73
N ALA A 235 2.11 4.32 -17.87
CA ALA A 235 1.40 4.89 -16.72
C ALA A 235 0.98 3.78 -15.73
N LEU A 236 0.46 2.66 -16.24
CA LEU A 236 0.12 1.50 -15.40
C LEU A 236 1.35 0.97 -14.65
N GLN A 237 2.49 0.81 -15.32
CA GLN A 237 3.74 0.36 -14.69
C GLN A 237 4.23 1.36 -13.64
N ASN A 238 4.23 2.67 -13.94
CA ASN A 238 4.64 3.69 -12.99
C ASN A 238 3.79 3.68 -11.73
N ILE A 239 2.48 3.53 -11.88
CA ILE A 239 1.55 3.39 -10.75
C ILE A 239 1.87 2.10 -9.97
N ALA A 240 2.10 0.98 -10.66
CA ALA A 240 2.44 -0.30 -10.02
C ALA A 240 3.71 -0.22 -9.15
N HIS A 241 4.74 0.48 -9.61
CA HIS A 241 5.96 0.72 -8.83
C HIS A 241 5.73 1.64 -7.62
N GLN A 242 4.69 2.48 -7.65
CA GLN A 242 4.37 3.43 -6.57
C GLN A 242 3.43 2.84 -5.51
N ILE A 243 2.73 1.74 -5.79
CA ILE A 243 1.88 1.09 -4.79
C ILE A 243 2.79 0.53 -3.67
N PRO A 244 2.58 0.93 -2.40
CA PRO A 244 3.32 0.37 -1.29
C PRO A 244 3.10 -1.12 -1.19
N LYS A 245 4.17 -1.82 -0.82
CA LYS A 245 4.09 -3.23 -0.45
C LYS A 245 3.04 -3.42 0.64
N ARG A 246 2.28 -4.52 0.56
CA ARG A 246 1.25 -4.85 1.54
C ARG A 246 1.87 -5.00 2.92
N VAL A 247 1.08 -4.66 3.92
CA VAL A 247 1.43 -4.92 5.32
C VAL A 247 0.27 -5.65 5.97
N SER A 248 0.59 -6.72 6.65
CA SER A 248 -0.38 -7.59 7.30
C SER A 248 0.26 -8.26 8.51
N GLY A 249 -0.54 -8.50 9.54
CA GLY A 249 -0.06 -8.94 10.84
C GLY A 249 -1.17 -8.98 11.89
N PHE A 250 -0.80 -9.40 13.10
CA PHE A 250 -1.75 -9.55 14.20
C PHE A 250 -1.86 -8.26 15.00
N LEU A 251 -3.10 -7.81 15.21
CA LEU A 251 -3.40 -6.68 16.06
C LEU A 251 -4.50 -7.06 17.05
N ILE A 252 -4.33 -6.68 18.31
CA ILE A 252 -5.38 -6.81 19.31
C ILE A 252 -6.32 -5.62 19.16
N ILE A 253 -7.46 -5.81 18.53
CA ILE A 253 -8.41 -4.71 18.31
C ILE A 253 -9.09 -4.37 19.64
N LEU A 254 -8.94 -3.11 20.04
CA LEU A 254 -9.57 -2.55 21.23
C LEU A 254 -10.98 -2.05 20.95
N THR A 255 -11.14 -1.39 19.81
CA THR A 255 -12.41 -0.88 19.32
C THR A 255 -12.36 -0.85 17.80
N ALA A 256 -13.36 -1.42 17.14
CA ALA A 256 -13.61 -1.18 15.73
C ALA A 256 -15.09 -0.83 15.57
N ILE A 257 -15.38 0.24 14.83
CA ILE A 257 -16.73 0.51 14.38
C ILE A 257 -16.95 -0.37 13.15
N PRO A 258 -17.82 -1.40 13.21
CA PRO A 258 -18.06 -2.26 12.07
C PRO A 258 -18.82 -1.47 11.01
N SER A 259 -18.21 -1.34 9.83
CA SER A 259 -18.91 -0.90 8.63
C SER A 259 -19.85 -2.03 8.21
N THR A 260 -21.11 -1.97 8.65
CA THR A 260 -22.07 -3.06 8.36
C THR A 260 -22.61 -3.01 6.93
N GLN A 261 -22.35 -1.96 6.16
CA GLN A 261 -22.51 -1.87 4.70
C GLN A 261 -21.45 -0.89 4.18
N MET A 262 -21.10 -0.94 2.89
CA MET A 262 -20.30 0.13 2.26
C MET A 262 -21.14 1.41 2.29
N LEU A 263 -21.04 2.19 3.37
CA LEU A 263 -21.72 3.47 3.46
C LEU A 263 -21.04 4.42 2.49
N ASP A 264 -21.78 4.84 1.46
CA ASP A 264 -21.38 6.00 0.67
C ASP A 264 -21.46 7.28 1.54
N GLU A 265 -21.04 8.41 0.99
CA GLU A 265 -21.10 9.69 1.73
C GLU A 265 -22.56 10.06 2.11
N ASP A 266 -23.55 9.61 1.35
CA ASP A 266 -24.97 9.93 1.57
C ASP A 266 -25.59 9.10 2.70
N ASP A 267 -25.12 7.87 2.90
CA ASP A 267 -25.58 7.00 3.99
C ASP A 267 -25.08 7.47 5.36
N ILE A 268 -23.84 7.98 5.44
CA ILE A 268 -23.29 8.57 6.67
C ILE A 268 -24.10 9.83 7.03
N ASP A 269 -24.35 10.71 6.06
CA ASP A 269 -25.13 11.92 6.24
C ASP A 269 -26.61 11.60 6.61
N ASN A 270 -27.19 10.50 6.11
CA ASN A 270 -28.54 10.05 6.46
C ASN A 270 -28.64 9.43 7.87
N ILE A 271 -27.62 8.69 8.31
CA ILE A 271 -27.53 8.16 9.67
C ILE A 271 -27.36 9.31 10.67
N GLU A 272 -26.59 10.35 10.32
CA GLU A 272 -26.41 11.56 11.13
C GLU A 272 -27.69 12.41 11.24
N ARG A 273 -28.46 12.57 10.15
CA ARG A 273 -29.78 13.22 10.20
C ARG A 273 -30.76 12.45 11.08
N LYS A 274 -30.75 11.12 11.04
CA LYS A 274 -31.59 10.29 11.92
C LYS A 274 -31.15 10.37 13.39
N HIS A 275 -29.86 10.41 13.67
CA HIS A 275 -29.35 10.55 15.05
C HIS A 275 -29.57 11.95 15.64
N SER A 276 -29.49 13.01 14.83
CA SER A 276 -29.84 14.37 15.26
C SER A 276 -31.34 14.52 15.54
N ALA A 277 -32.20 13.81 14.80
CA ALA A 277 -33.64 13.76 15.08
C ALA A 277 -33.96 12.95 16.35
N HIS A 278 -33.19 11.90 16.66
CA HIS A 278 -33.45 11.04 17.81
C HIS A 278 -32.93 11.61 19.15
N ASN A 279 -31.88 12.43 19.11
CA ASN A 279 -31.29 13.06 20.30
C ASN A 279 -32.12 14.23 20.86
N SER A 280 -33.21 14.64 20.19
CA SER A 280 -34.18 15.58 20.76
C SER A 280 -35.22 14.92 21.66
N ALA A 281 -35.20 13.58 21.84
CA ALA A 281 -36.27 12.84 22.51
C ALA A 281 -35.86 12.06 23.78
N HIS A 282 -34.60 12.09 24.21
CA HIS A 282 -34.20 11.37 25.43
C HIS A 282 -33.34 12.23 26.36
N ASN A 283 -34.02 12.94 27.27
CA ASN A 283 -33.43 13.54 28.46
C ASN A 283 -34.38 13.32 29.65
N VAL A 284 -34.48 12.07 30.15
CA VAL A 284 -34.97 11.80 31.52
C VAL A 284 -34.37 10.49 32.02
N ILE A 285 -33.92 10.53 33.28
CA ILE A 285 -33.59 9.44 34.23
C ILE A 285 -32.11 9.06 34.35
N SER A 286 -31.56 9.45 35.50
CA SER A 286 -30.24 9.10 36.04
C SER A 286 -30.30 7.96 37.07
N GLU A 287 -29.11 7.42 37.34
CA GLU A 287 -28.54 7.12 38.67
C GLU A 287 -28.55 5.71 39.31
N LYS A 288 -27.38 5.42 39.93
CA LYS A 288 -26.97 4.42 40.98
C LYS A 288 -26.52 3.03 40.49
N ALA A 289 -25.43 2.39 40.96
CA ALA A 289 -24.52 2.59 42.11
C ALA A 289 -23.16 1.85 41.96
N SER A 290 -22.21 2.22 42.84
CA SER A 290 -20.98 1.59 43.41
C SER A 290 -20.90 0.05 43.48
N SER A 291 -19.79 -0.70 43.67
CA SER A 291 -18.39 -0.51 44.10
C SER A 291 -17.62 -1.86 44.06
N SER A 292 -16.27 -1.82 44.02
CA SER A 292 -15.26 -2.75 44.63
C SER A 292 -14.52 -3.81 43.78
N GLY A 293 -13.18 -3.85 43.95
CA GLY A 293 -12.40 -5.07 44.24
C GLY A 293 -11.59 -5.74 43.13
N PHE A 294 -10.26 -5.70 43.23
CA PHE A 294 -9.24 -6.37 42.38
C PHE A 294 -9.27 -7.92 42.46
N GLY A 295 -8.87 -8.60 41.36
CA GLY A 295 -8.38 -9.99 41.37
C GLY A 295 -8.80 -10.84 40.17
N ALA A 296 -7.83 -11.30 39.38
CA ALA A 296 -8.00 -12.03 38.12
C ALA A 296 -8.78 -13.37 38.22
N ILE A 297 -9.56 -13.69 37.17
CA ILE A 297 -9.64 -14.98 36.45
C ILE A 297 -10.63 -14.79 35.27
N LEU A 298 -10.21 -15.23 34.07
CA LEU A 298 -11.01 -15.27 32.85
C LEU A 298 -12.23 -16.17 33.02
N THR A 299 -13.44 -15.61 33.01
CA THR A 299 -14.69 -16.35 32.72
C THR A 299 -15.64 -15.49 31.90
N ALA A 300 -16.14 -16.05 30.81
CA ALA A 300 -17.05 -15.44 29.85
C ALA A 300 -18.38 -14.97 30.48
N ILE A 301 -18.88 -13.82 30.04
CA ILE A 301 -20.29 -13.42 30.23
C ILE A 301 -20.92 -13.20 28.86
N HIS A 302 -21.85 -14.10 28.52
CA HIS A 302 -22.89 -13.88 27.54
C HIS A 302 -23.92 -12.88 28.11
N SER A 303 -24.28 -11.86 27.35
CA SER A 303 -25.64 -11.33 27.39
C SER A 303 -26.06 -10.96 25.97
N SER A 304 -27.13 -11.62 25.53
CA SER A 304 -27.83 -11.38 24.28
C SER A 304 -28.73 -10.16 24.44
N SER A 305 -28.52 -9.12 23.63
CA SER A 305 -29.49 -8.06 23.41
C SER A 305 -29.47 -7.67 21.93
N THR A 306 -30.54 -8.06 21.25
CA THR A 306 -30.89 -7.77 19.87
C THR A 306 -31.29 -6.31 19.70
N SER A 307 -30.42 -5.47 19.13
CA SER A 307 -30.82 -4.36 18.26
C SER A 307 -29.67 -4.00 17.32
N GLY A 308 -29.96 -4.02 16.03
CA GLY A 308 -28.98 -3.98 14.95
C GLY A 308 -28.32 -2.61 14.80
N ILE A 309 -27.11 -2.49 15.34
CA ILE A 309 -25.89 -1.92 14.76
C ILE A 309 -24.81 -2.65 15.56
N GLY A 310 -24.28 -3.73 15.00
CA GLY A 310 -23.49 -4.69 15.76
C GLY A 310 -22.11 -4.16 16.12
N LYS A 311 -21.99 -3.26 17.10
CA LYS A 311 -20.70 -2.88 17.68
C LYS A 311 -19.93 -4.15 18.02
N ILE A 312 -18.72 -4.30 17.49
CA ILE A 312 -17.78 -5.31 17.98
C ILE A 312 -17.40 -4.86 19.40
N SER A 313 -18.13 -5.34 20.40
CA SER A 313 -17.86 -5.11 21.82
C SER A 313 -16.82 -6.09 22.37
N ARG A 314 -16.39 -7.07 21.57
CA ARG A 314 -15.42 -8.07 22.01
C ARG A 314 -14.01 -7.54 21.76
N LYS A 315 -13.30 -7.22 22.83
CA LYS A 315 -11.84 -7.16 22.80
C LYS A 315 -11.35 -8.56 22.46
N GLY A 316 -10.50 -8.68 21.46
CA GLY A 316 -10.00 -9.96 20.97
C GLY A 316 -8.74 -9.79 20.15
N ASN A 317 -8.04 -10.90 19.93
CA ASN A 317 -6.99 -10.96 18.93
C ASN A 317 -7.66 -11.03 17.57
N TYR A 318 -7.24 -10.17 16.65
CA TYR A 318 -7.72 -10.19 15.29
C TYR A 318 -6.53 -10.24 14.35
N TYR A 319 -6.71 -10.98 13.27
CA TYR A 319 -5.81 -10.83 12.14
C TYR A 319 -6.22 -9.60 11.36
N VAL A 320 -5.29 -8.69 11.11
CA VAL A 320 -5.56 -7.45 10.37
C VAL A 320 -4.72 -7.43 9.11
N SER A 321 -5.36 -7.14 7.99
CA SER A 321 -4.70 -6.95 6.71
C SER A 321 -4.95 -5.54 6.19
N LEU A 322 -3.89 -4.90 5.72
CA LEU A 322 -3.98 -3.62 5.04
C LEU A 322 -3.59 -3.82 3.59
N SER A 323 -4.59 -3.71 2.72
CA SER A 323 -4.39 -3.79 1.27
C SER A 323 -4.99 -2.55 0.63
N THR A 324 -4.14 -1.79 -0.07
CA THR A 324 -4.60 -0.77 -1.03
C THR A 324 -5.63 0.22 -0.47
N GLY A 325 -5.40 0.71 0.75
CA GLY A 325 -6.26 1.70 1.40
C GLY A 325 -7.49 1.10 2.08
N ILE A 326 -7.60 -0.23 2.16
CA ILE A 326 -8.65 -0.92 2.89
C ILE A 326 -8.00 -1.73 4.01
N LEU A 327 -8.37 -1.39 5.24
CA LEU A 327 -8.04 -2.15 6.43
C LEU A 327 -9.14 -3.18 6.65
N LYS A 328 -8.81 -4.48 6.64
CA LYS A 328 -9.75 -5.57 6.90
C LYS A 328 -9.31 -6.30 8.16
N TRP A 329 -10.26 -6.78 8.96
CA TRP A 329 -9.93 -7.62 10.12
C TRP A 329 -10.79 -8.87 10.18
N TYR A 330 -10.19 -9.93 10.71
CA TYR A 330 -10.70 -11.29 10.71
C TYR A 330 -10.58 -11.88 12.11
N ASP A 331 -11.48 -12.79 12.43
CA ASP A 331 -11.36 -13.61 13.63
C ASP A 331 -10.08 -14.46 13.52
N GLU A 332 -9.35 -14.60 14.63
CA GLU A 332 -8.14 -15.42 14.71
C GLU A 332 -8.42 -16.86 14.28
N VAL A 333 -9.61 -17.39 14.62
CA VAL A 333 -10.02 -18.78 14.33
C VAL A 333 -10.12 -19.05 12.81
N HIS A 334 -10.33 -18.01 12.00
CA HIS A 334 -10.52 -18.13 10.54
C HIS A 334 -9.30 -17.73 9.72
N SER A 335 -8.15 -17.58 10.38
CA SER A 335 -6.90 -17.17 9.75
C SER A 335 -5.98 -18.38 9.64
N HIS A 336 -5.61 -18.79 8.42
CA HIS A 336 -4.60 -19.82 8.23
C HIS A 336 -3.21 -19.20 8.25
N PHE A 337 -2.33 -19.78 9.05
CA PHE A 337 -0.92 -19.43 9.07
C PHE A 337 -0.16 -20.37 8.14
N GLY A 338 0.77 -19.82 7.36
CA GLY A 338 1.68 -20.64 6.56
C GLY A 338 2.45 -21.63 7.43
N ARG A 339 2.91 -22.74 6.83
CA ARG A 339 3.62 -23.82 7.55
C ARG A 339 4.99 -23.41 8.09
N THR A 340 5.59 -22.36 7.53
CA THR A 340 6.81 -21.72 8.00
C THR A 340 6.41 -20.57 8.94
N ASN A 341 7.31 -20.07 9.78
CA ASN A 341 7.11 -18.98 10.76
C ASN A 341 6.65 -17.61 10.17
N SER A 342 5.98 -17.61 9.02
CA SER A 342 5.25 -16.50 8.43
C SER A 342 4.39 -15.80 9.48
N LYS A 343 4.73 -14.53 9.76
CA LYS A 343 3.93 -13.63 10.60
C LYS A 343 2.63 -13.17 9.91
N VAL A 344 2.32 -13.77 8.77
CA VAL A 344 1.30 -13.30 7.85
C VAL A 344 0.32 -14.43 7.64
N ALA A 345 -0.93 -14.19 8.01
CA ALA A 345 -2.00 -15.14 7.84
C ALA A 345 -2.80 -14.86 6.58
N ILE A 346 -3.45 -15.90 6.10
CA ILE A 346 -4.29 -15.84 4.94
C ILE A 346 -5.72 -16.02 5.45
N PRO A 347 -6.56 -14.99 5.31
CA PRO A 347 -7.94 -15.09 5.78
C PRO A 347 -8.71 -16.03 4.85
N LEU A 348 -9.26 -17.10 5.40
CA LEU A 348 -10.17 -17.99 4.66
C LEU A 348 -11.63 -17.54 4.68
N ALA A 349 -11.99 -16.68 5.63
CA ALA A 349 -13.34 -16.19 5.80
C ALA A 349 -13.50 -14.75 5.30
N ALA A 350 -14.75 -14.35 5.10
CA ALA A 350 -15.09 -12.95 4.92
C ALA A 350 -14.61 -12.12 6.15
N PRO A 351 -14.14 -10.88 5.94
CA PRO A 351 -13.70 -10.04 7.03
C PRO A 351 -14.86 -9.74 8.00
N LEU A 352 -14.58 -9.76 9.30
CA LEU A 352 -15.52 -9.32 10.34
C LEU A 352 -15.85 -7.84 10.23
N GLY A 353 -14.93 -7.07 9.65
CA GLY A 353 -15.19 -5.71 9.26
C GLY A 353 -14.09 -5.15 8.38
N THR A 354 -14.43 -4.04 7.73
CA THR A 354 -13.55 -3.33 6.83
C THR A 354 -13.61 -1.84 7.13
N LEU A 355 -12.49 -1.15 6.94
CA LEU A 355 -12.37 0.30 7.04
C LEU A 355 -11.59 0.80 5.82
N ARG A 356 -12.27 1.57 4.98
CA ARG A 356 -11.62 2.26 3.86
C ARG A 356 -10.93 3.52 4.36
N LEU A 357 -9.61 3.55 4.26
CA LEU A 357 -8.77 4.67 4.63
C LEU A 357 -8.96 5.82 3.66
N ARG A 358 -9.19 7.02 4.20
CA ARG A 358 -9.43 8.26 3.45
C ARG A 358 -8.38 9.31 3.85
N PRO A 359 -8.04 10.28 2.99
CA PRO A 359 -7.10 11.38 3.31
C PRO A 359 -7.50 12.20 4.51
N SER A 360 -8.81 12.29 4.75
CA SER A 360 -9.39 12.98 5.90
C SER A 360 -9.28 12.16 7.19
N MET A 361 -8.49 11.08 7.21
CA MET A 361 -8.25 10.31 8.41
C MET A 361 -6.88 10.62 8.99
N THR A 362 -6.76 10.53 10.30
CA THR A 362 -5.51 10.76 11.02
C THR A 362 -5.18 9.53 11.83
N ILE A 363 -3.93 9.07 11.74
CA ILE A 363 -3.42 7.96 12.53
C ILE A 363 -2.73 8.54 13.76
N LYS A 364 -3.22 8.19 14.96
CA LYS A 364 -2.55 8.48 16.23
C LYS A 364 -1.99 7.20 16.81
N PHE A 365 -0.87 7.29 17.50
CA PHE A 365 -0.31 6.14 18.21
C PHE A 365 0.33 6.55 19.53
N ASN A 366 0.44 5.59 20.44
CA ASN A 366 1.06 5.76 21.74
C ASN A 366 2.01 4.58 21.94
N ARG A 367 3.30 4.87 21.76
CA ARG A 367 4.39 3.89 21.79
C ARG A 367 4.50 3.16 23.15
N PRO A 368 4.46 3.83 24.32
CA PRO A 368 4.43 3.14 25.61
C PRO A 368 3.33 2.08 25.71
N ASN A 369 2.14 2.38 25.19
CA ASN A 369 0.99 1.47 25.24
C ASN A 369 0.87 0.56 24.02
N LYS A 370 1.76 0.70 23.02
CA LYS A 370 1.71 0.01 21.72
C LYS A 370 0.36 0.16 21.01
N THR A 371 -0.39 1.21 21.31
CA THR A 371 -1.72 1.43 20.74
C THR A 371 -1.63 2.29 19.49
N LEU A 372 -2.38 1.95 18.46
CA LEU A 372 -2.64 2.79 17.30
C LEU A 372 -4.15 3.04 17.16
N SER A 373 -4.53 4.17 16.59
CA SER A 373 -5.91 4.57 16.42
C SER A 373 -6.10 5.43 15.17
N ILE A 374 -7.21 5.22 14.48
CA ILE A 374 -7.58 5.91 13.24
C ILE A 374 -8.77 6.80 13.54
N TYR A 375 -8.63 8.10 13.31
CA TYR A 375 -9.66 9.11 13.53
C TYR A 375 -10.14 9.66 12.19
N SER A 376 -11.40 10.06 12.12
CA SER A 376 -11.91 10.91 11.04
C SER A 376 -11.70 12.37 11.43
N LEU A 377 -11.36 13.24 10.48
CA LEU A 377 -11.38 14.70 10.71
C LEU A 377 -12.76 15.20 11.16
N ARG A 378 -13.84 14.51 10.76
CA ARG A 378 -15.22 14.84 11.20
C ARG A 378 -15.50 14.43 12.65
N GLU A 379 -14.82 13.40 13.15
CA GLU A 379 -15.00 12.86 14.50
C GLU A 379 -13.64 12.74 15.21
N PRO A 380 -12.99 13.86 15.58
CA PRO A 380 -11.64 13.83 16.13
C PRO A 380 -11.56 13.23 17.54
N ILE A 381 -12.71 13.10 18.22
CA ILE A 381 -12.79 12.64 19.61
C ILE A 381 -12.84 11.10 19.68
N LYS A 382 -13.47 10.45 18.69
CA LYS A 382 -13.75 9.01 18.75
C LYS A 382 -13.01 8.29 17.63
N PRO A 383 -12.18 7.29 17.95
CA PRO A 383 -11.50 6.53 16.91
C PRO A 383 -12.49 5.65 16.14
N LEU A 384 -12.34 5.61 14.82
CA LEU A 384 -13.03 4.67 13.93
C LEU A 384 -12.48 3.24 14.13
N PHE A 385 -11.18 3.16 14.44
CA PHE A 385 -10.46 1.92 14.69
C PHE A 385 -9.37 2.18 15.73
N SER A 386 -9.22 1.27 16.70
CA SER A 386 -8.11 1.26 17.65
C SER A 386 -7.63 -0.16 17.88
N ALA A 387 -6.32 -0.34 17.93
CA ALA A 387 -5.71 -1.63 18.20
C ALA A 387 -4.42 -1.49 19.00
N ILE A 388 -3.99 -2.59 19.63
CA ILE A 388 -2.68 -2.77 20.28
C ILE A 388 -1.86 -3.71 19.40
N ALA A 389 -0.64 -3.30 19.06
CA ALA A 389 0.31 -4.17 18.38
C ALA A 389 1.07 -5.04 19.39
N LEU A 390 1.66 -6.14 18.91
CA LEU A 390 2.40 -7.09 19.75
C LEU A 390 3.61 -6.43 20.44
N ASP A 391 4.33 -5.60 19.69
CA ASP A 391 5.48 -4.84 20.17
C ASP A 391 5.53 -3.43 19.55
N ALA A 392 6.44 -2.59 20.06
CA ALA A 392 6.56 -1.21 19.61
C ALA A 392 7.05 -1.11 18.16
N THR A 393 7.91 -2.03 17.73
CA THR A 393 8.44 -2.10 16.36
C THR A 393 7.32 -2.44 15.37
N ASP A 394 6.46 -3.38 15.74
CA ASP A 394 5.29 -3.77 14.96
C ASP A 394 4.25 -2.64 14.89
N MET A 395 4.00 -1.96 16.01
CA MET A 395 3.17 -0.75 16.02
C MET A 395 3.70 0.30 15.05
N GLU A 396 5.01 0.56 15.05
CA GLU A 396 5.63 1.54 14.15
C GLU A 396 5.47 1.13 12.68
N ARG A 397 5.66 -0.15 12.35
CA ARG A 397 5.41 -0.68 11.01
C ARG A 397 3.96 -0.46 10.57
N TRP A 398 3.00 -0.71 11.46
CA TRP A 398 1.59 -0.47 11.18
C TRP A 398 1.27 1.02 11.03
N CYS A 399 1.87 1.90 11.82
CA CYS A 399 1.69 3.34 11.68
C CYS A 399 2.23 3.85 10.33
N VAL A 400 3.38 3.32 9.90
CA VAL A 400 3.93 3.58 8.57
C VAL A 400 3.00 3.04 7.48
N ALA A 401 2.52 1.80 7.61
CA ALA A 401 1.63 1.25 6.59
C ALA A 401 0.30 2.05 6.49
N LEU A 402 -0.34 2.33 7.61
CA LEU A 402 -1.63 3.01 7.67
C LEU A 402 -1.55 4.43 7.11
N THR A 403 -0.54 5.21 7.49
CA THR A 403 -0.44 6.58 7.00
C THR A 403 -0.02 6.64 5.51
N GLU A 404 0.79 5.70 4.99
CA GLU A 404 1.02 5.56 3.54
C GLU A 404 -0.30 5.33 2.80
N HIS A 405 -1.12 4.41 3.30
CA HIS A 405 -2.40 4.06 2.70
C HIS A 405 -3.45 5.17 2.82
N VAL A 406 -3.47 5.94 3.92
CA VAL A 406 -4.30 7.15 4.06
C VAL A 406 -3.93 8.20 3.02
N ALA A 407 -2.63 8.44 2.82
CA ALA A 407 -2.13 9.39 1.83
C ALA A 407 -2.50 8.95 0.39
N LEU A 408 -2.39 7.66 0.10
CA LEU A 408 -2.76 7.09 -1.20
C LEU A 408 -4.26 7.14 -1.46
N GLY A 409 -5.10 6.96 -0.43
CA GLY A 409 -6.56 7.00 -0.57
C GLY A 409 -7.06 8.28 -1.26
N GLY A 410 -6.36 9.40 -1.10
CA GLY A 410 -6.70 10.67 -1.75
C GLY A 410 -6.20 10.75 -3.16
N ALA A 411 -5.00 10.25 -3.37
CA ALA A 411 -4.39 10.19 -4.67
C ALA A 411 -5.16 9.25 -5.62
N LEU A 412 -5.78 8.20 -5.07
CA LEU A 412 -6.67 7.23 -5.71
C LEU A 412 -8.03 7.82 -6.10
N ARG A 413 -8.72 8.51 -5.17
CA ARG A 413 -10.08 9.02 -5.42
C ARG A 413 -10.14 10.02 -6.57
N ASP A 414 -9.07 10.79 -6.75
CA ASP A 414 -9.13 11.92 -7.65
C ASP A 414 -8.56 11.65 -9.06
N GLY A 415 -8.09 10.43 -9.34
CA GLY A 415 -7.51 10.07 -10.64
C GLY A 415 -6.31 10.95 -11.07
N LYS A 416 -5.74 11.74 -10.13
CA LYS A 416 -4.73 12.77 -10.44
C LYS A 416 -3.28 12.29 -10.35
N LEU A 417 -3.01 11.09 -9.80
CA LEU A 417 -1.64 10.54 -9.81
C LEU A 417 -1.10 10.36 -11.22
N ALA A 418 -1.96 10.00 -12.18
CA ALA A 418 -1.56 9.86 -13.58
C ALA A 418 -1.49 11.19 -14.34
N LYS A 419 -2.35 12.18 -14.01
CA LYS A 419 -2.42 13.47 -14.72
C LYS A 419 -1.40 14.51 -14.23
N GLY A 420 -0.93 14.40 -12.98
CA GLY A 420 0.00 15.37 -12.37
C GLY A 420 1.48 15.08 -12.60
N ALA A 421 1.85 13.90 -13.10
CA ALA A 421 3.26 13.52 -13.28
C ALA A 421 4.00 14.34 -14.37
N THR A 422 3.29 15.12 -15.19
CA THR A 422 3.90 15.96 -16.24
C THR A 422 4.13 17.40 -15.80
N GLN A 423 3.45 17.90 -14.76
CA GLN A 423 3.75 19.20 -14.19
C GLN A 423 4.75 19.02 -13.05
N LYS A 424 6.01 19.35 -13.32
CA LYS A 424 7.05 19.44 -12.30
C LYS A 424 6.52 20.37 -11.19
N PRO A 425 6.38 19.91 -9.94
CA PRO A 425 5.91 20.77 -8.86
C PRO A 425 6.83 21.99 -8.78
N THR A 426 6.24 23.19 -8.74
CA THR A 426 7.05 24.39 -8.46
C THR A 426 7.37 24.36 -6.97
N LEU A 427 8.61 23.96 -6.67
CA LEU A 427 9.14 23.96 -5.33
C LEU A 427 9.64 25.37 -5.03
N THR A 428 9.05 26.03 -4.05
CA THR A 428 9.61 27.25 -3.49
C THR A 428 10.26 26.91 -2.15
N ASP A 429 11.54 27.22 -2.06
CA ASP A 429 12.27 27.17 -0.81
C ASP A 429 11.93 28.43 -0.02
N ASP A 430 11.22 28.25 1.08
CA ASP A 430 11.03 29.30 2.05
C ASP A 430 12.19 29.26 3.03
N ASP A 431 12.97 30.34 3.06
CA ASP A 431 13.96 30.55 4.10
C ASP A 431 13.23 30.72 5.44
N LEU A 432 13.27 29.68 6.27
CA LEU A 432 12.82 29.76 7.67
C LEU A 432 13.71 30.78 8.39
N GLN A 433 13.08 31.80 8.97
CA GLN A 433 13.78 32.73 9.86
C GLN A 433 14.38 31.96 11.05
N PRO A 434 15.52 32.39 11.63
CA PRO A 434 16.20 31.63 12.69
C PRO A 434 15.32 31.26 13.90
N ASP A 435 14.36 32.12 14.24
CA ASP A 435 13.35 31.95 15.29
C ASP A 435 12.21 30.98 14.90
N GLN A 436 12.10 30.60 13.63
CA GLN A 436 11.09 29.67 13.09
C GLN A 436 11.60 28.25 12.90
N ARG A 437 12.84 27.96 13.28
CA ARG A 437 13.48 26.66 13.02
C ARG A 437 13.34 25.67 14.16
N TYR A 438 12.99 26.11 15.37
CA TYR A 438 12.94 25.24 16.54
C TYR A 438 11.51 24.83 16.85
N PHE A 439 11.32 23.53 16.94
CA PHE A 439 10.04 22.95 17.31
C PHE A 439 10.23 21.93 18.43
N LYS A 440 9.33 21.95 19.39
CA LYS A 440 9.17 20.91 20.40
C LYS A 440 8.02 20.01 20.01
N VAL A 441 8.28 18.72 19.92
CA VAL A 441 7.27 17.71 19.59
C VAL A 441 6.33 17.56 20.78
N ILE A 442 5.03 17.78 20.59
CA ILE A 442 4.00 17.71 21.64
C ILE A 442 3.39 16.31 21.69
N GLU A 443 3.09 15.72 20.53
CA GLU A 443 2.54 14.37 20.37
C GLU A 443 3.48 13.52 19.51
N THR A 444 3.47 12.19 19.69
CA THR A 444 4.36 11.30 18.94
C THR A 444 4.04 11.38 17.45
N ILE A 445 5.04 11.70 16.63
CA ILE A 445 4.88 11.86 15.18
C ILE A 445 5.63 10.73 14.50
N GLY A 446 4.93 9.95 13.67
CA GLY A 446 5.60 9.15 12.67
C GLY A 446 6.10 10.09 11.59
N ILE A 447 7.40 10.39 11.54
CA ILE A 447 7.94 11.18 10.43
C ILE A 447 7.95 10.31 9.19
N TYR A 448 7.32 10.83 8.14
CA TYR A 448 7.46 10.31 6.79
C TYR A 448 8.68 10.91 6.12
N VAL A 449 9.85 10.29 6.31
CA VAL A 449 11.03 10.68 5.55
C VAL A 449 10.86 10.27 4.08
N ARG A 450 10.28 11.15 3.25
CA ARG A 450 10.43 11.09 1.79
C ARG A 450 11.67 11.88 1.42
N SER A 451 12.75 11.22 0.99
CA SER A 451 13.87 11.98 0.41
C SER A 451 13.42 12.52 -0.95
N ALA A 452 13.07 13.80 -1.00
CA ALA A 452 12.56 14.53 -2.17
C ALA A 452 11.07 14.27 -2.56
N PRO A 453 10.39 15.30 -3.11
CA PRO A 453 9.03 15.20 -3.63
C PRO A 453 8.90 14.35 -4.92
N ASP A 454 10.01 14.06 -5.60
CA ASP A 454 9.99 13.58 -6.99
C ASP A 454 10.70 12.22 -7.23
N ILE A 455 11.29 11.57 -6.21
CA ILE A 455 12.09 10.33 -6.41
C ILE A 455 11.74 9.27 -5.35
N ALA A 456 11.63 8.03 -5.80
CA ALA A 456 11.53 6.84 -4.95
C ALA A 456 12.77 6.73 -4.05
N ALA A 457 12.62 7.13 -2.78
CA ALA A 457 13.69 7.17 -1.80
C ALA A 457 13.63 6.04 -0.77
N THR A 458 14.79 5.65 -0.27
CA THR A 458 14.98 4.61 0.74
C THR A 458 14.45 5.01 2.11
N ARG A 459 13.78 4.04 2.74
CA ARG A 459 13.02 4.14 3.99
C ARG A 459 13.94 4.24 5.21
N THR A 460 13.90 5.35 5.94
CA THR A 460 14.47 5.46 7.29
C THR A 460 13.42 6.04 8.24
N GLY A 461 12.56 5.17 8.77
CA GLY A 461 11.51 5.57 9.72
C GLY A 461 12.08 5.73 11.13
N HIS A 462 12.39 6.97 11.54
CA HIS A 462 12.50 7.31 12.97
C HIS A 462 11.25 8.12 13.37
N ALA A 463 10.58 7.70 14.44
CA ALA A 463 9.48 8.45 15.04
C ALA A 463 10.05 9.57 15.93
N LEU A 464 9.43 10.76 15.89
CA LEU A 464 9.67 11.80 16.88
C LEU A 464 8.85 11.53 18.12
N MET A 465 9.48 11.63 19.26
CA MET A 465 8.86 11.43 20.56
C MET A 465 8.42 12.76 21.17
N PRO A 466 7.32 12.80 21.94
CA PRO A 466 6.95 13.96 22.72
C PRO A 466 8.12 14.45 23.58
N GLY A 467 8.42 15.74 23.49
CA GLY A 467 9.53 16.38 24.16
C GLY A 467 10.77 16.57 23.28
N ASP A 468 10.89 15.84 22.16
CA ASP A 468 12.02 16.00 21.25
C ASP A 468 12.07 17.42 20.69
N LEU A 469 13.27 17.98 20.66
CA LEU A 469 13.57 19.24 19.99
C LEU A 469 14.06 18.93 18.58
N VAL A 470 13.32 19.40 17.59
CA VAL A 470 13.68 19.26 16.18
C VAL A 470 14.02 20.62 15.59
N TYR A 471 15.05 20.60 14.73
CA TYR A 471 15.48 21.78 14.00
C TYR A 471 15.06 21.64 12.54
N ALA A 472 14.18 22.52 12.09
CA ALA A 472 13.79 22.61 10.69
C ALA A 472 14.87 23.35 9.89
N THR A 473 15.57 22.63 9.01
CA THR A 473 16.61 23.20 8.15
C THR A 473 16.02 23.91 6.95
N LYS A 474 14.86 23.46 6.48
CA LYS A 474 14.27 23.89 5.23
C LYS A 474 12.75 23.75 5.28
N ARG A 475 12.01 24.72 4.75
CA ARG A 475 10.59 24.59 4.43
C ARG A 475 10.42 24.57 2.93
N ILE A 476 9.93 23.46 2.40
CA ILE A 476 9.59 23.32 0.99
C ILE A 476 8.09 23.50 0.87
N ARG A 477 7.64 24.50 0.10
CA ARG A 477 6.23 24.57 -0.30
C ARG A 477 6.04 23.93 -1.65
N VAL A 478 5.07 23.03 -1.71
CA VAL A 478 4.56 22.46 -2.94
C VAL A 478 3.22 23.15 -3.19
N GLN A 479 3.11 23.87 -4.30
CA GLN A 479 1.81 24.37 -4.74
C GLN A 479 0.86 23.17 -4.91
N ASP A 480 -0.14 23.12 -4.04
CA ASP A 480 -1.23 22.17 -4.10
C ASP A 480 -2.52 22.96 -4.06
N GLU A 481 -3.22 23.03 -5.20
CA GLU A 481 -4.51 23.71 -5.34
C GLU A 481 -5.54 23.27 -4.29
N ARG A 482 -5.38 22.06 -3.72
CA ARG A 482 -6.30 21.48 -2.73
C ARG A 482 -6.04 21.93 -1.29
N ALA A 483 -4.81 22.34 -0.99
CA ALA A 483 -4.45 22.82 0.34
C ALA A 483 -4.83 24.31 0.53
N GLY A 484 -5.60 24.87 -0.42
CA GLY A 484 -5.93 26.29 -0.45
C GLY A 484 -4.74 27.14 -0.91
N PRO A 485 -4.79 28.48 -0.71
CA PRO A 485 -3.79 29.41 -1.22
C PRO A 485 -2.37 29.20 -0.65
N HIS A 486 -2.22 28.33 0.36
CA HIS A 486 -0.96 28.11 1.06
C HIS A 486 -0.17 26.89 0.58
N GLY A 487 -0.75 26.01 -0.25
CA GLY A 487 -0.11 24.78 -0.71
C GLY A 487 0.18 23.78 0.42
N ARG A 488 0.95 22.73 0.14
CA ARG A 488 1.48 21.82 1.17
C ARG A 488 2.88 22.25 1.56
N SER A 489 3.12 22.41 2.85
CA SER A 489 4.45 22.69 3.37
C SER A 489 5.10 21.40 3.88
N PHE A 490 6.39 21.22 3.58
CA PHE A 490 7.20 20.14 4.09
C PHE A 490 8.39 20.74 4.85
N LEU A 491 8.55 20.37 6.12
CA LEU A 491 9.72 20.76 6.90
C LEU A 491 10.77 19.67 6.81
N GLN A 492 11.93 19.98 6.25
CA GLN A 492 13.12 19.15 6.43
C GLN A 492 13.62 19.38 7.84
N ILE A 493 13.72 18.31 8.64
CA ILE A 493 14.09 18.40 10.04
C ILE A 493 15.32 17.54 10.38
N VAL A 494 16.03 17.96 11.41
CA VAL A 494 17.19 17.27 12.00
C VAL A 494 16.92 17.09 13.49
N LEU A 495 17.11 15.89 14.04
CA LEU A 495 17.07 15.67 15.49
C LEU A 495 18.37 16.19 16.11
N ASN A 496 18.24 16.84 17.26
CA ASN A 496 19.34 17.42 18.04
C ASN A 496 20.12 18.49 17.25
N SER A 497 19.72 19.74 17.46
CA SER A 497 20.40 20.93 16.92
C SER A 497 21.93 20.84 17.12
N PRO A 498 22.75 21.19 16.11
CA PRO A 498 24.22 21.18 16.21
C PRO A 498 24.79 22.09 17.32
N PHE A 499 23.94 22.90 17.96
CA PHE A 499 24.31 23.79 19.06
C PHE A 499 24.20 23.17 20.46
N ILE A 500 23.59 21.98 20.60
CA ILE A 500 23.62 21.25 21.88
C ILE A 500 24.95 20.51 21.92
N GLY A 501 25.95 21.14 22.57
CA GLY A 501 27.35 20.74 22.54
C GLY A 501 27.59 19.24 22.67
N ALA A 502 27.91 18.60 21.55
CA ALA A 502 28.80 17.47 21.57
C ALA A 502 30.15 18.02 22.05
N THR A 503 30.52 17.71 23.29
CA THR A 503 31.89 17.93 23.79
C THR A 503 32.82 17.02 22.99
N THR A 504 33.25 17.49 21.82
CA THR A 504 34.26 16.84 20.99
C THR A 504 35.63 17.16 21.58
N ASN A 505 36.22 16.21 22.30
CA ASN A 505 37.66 16.08 22.28
C ASN A 505 38.03 15.28 21.03
N ASN A 506 38.88 15.89 20.21
CA ASN A 506 39.54 15.40 19.00
C ASN A 506 38.79 15.54 17.66
N ASN A 507 39.52 16.20 16.75
CA ASN A 507 39.14 16.62 15.41
C ASN A 507 38.85 15.45 14.46
N ASN A 508 37.78 15.61 13.67
CA ASN A 508 37.54 15.12 12.29
C ASN A 508 36.24 14.33 12.00
N ASP A 509 35.27 14.22 12.89
CA ASP A 509 33.97 13.62 12.55
C ASP A 509 32.76 14.53 12.89
N LEU A 510 32.56 15.56 12.07
CA LEU A 510 31.30 16.34 12.01
C LEU A 510 30.25 15.69 11.08
N SER A 511 30.45 14.42 10.69
CA SER A 511 29.62 13.70 9.72
C SER A 511 28.33 13.08 10.27
N SER A 512 28.03 13.22 11.56
CA SER A 512 26.96 12.44 12.23
C SER A 512 25.64 13.17 12.45
N SER A 513 25.45 14.41 11.96
CA SER A 513 24.10 15.01 11.91
C SER A 513 23.29 14.33 10.80
N VAL A 514 22.68 13.19 11.14
CA VAL A 514 21.78 12.46 10.25
C VAL A 514 20.60 13.39 9.93
N ALA A 515 20.36 13.68 8.65
CA ALA A 515 19.14 14.35 8.24
C ALA A 515 17.95 13.42 8.47
N ILE A 516 16.93 13.86 9.21
CA ILE A 516 15.80 13.01 9.62
C ILE A 516 14.54 13.49 8.89
N GLY A 517 14.68 13.54 7.56
CA GLY A 517 13.59 13.64 6.61
C GLY A 517 12.64 14.81 6.69
N PHE A 518 11.44 14.60 6.14
CA PHE A 518 10.46 15.65 5.89
C PHE A 518 9.20 15.40 6.72
N VAL A 519 8.69 16.43 7.39
CA VAL A 519 7.37 16.39 8.03
C VAL A 519 6.41 17.18 7.16
N MET A 520 5.30 16.57 6.76
CA MET A 520 4.25 17.25 6.01
C MET A 520 3.36 18.05 6.97
N GLU A 521 3.37 19.37 6.81
CA GLU A 521 2.51 20.31 7.50
C GLU A 521 1.14 20.29 6.81
N HIS A 522 0.28 19.36 7.24
CA HIS A 522 -0.99 19.09 6.54
C HIS A 522 -2.02 20.24 6.62
N HIS A 523 -1.87 21.17 7.57
CA HIS A 523 -2.61 22.42 7.74
C HIS A 523 -2.06 23.11 9.02
N PRO A 524 -2.01 24.46 9.12
CA PRO A 524 -1.52 25.14 10.33
C PRO A 524 -2.26 24.69 11.62
N GLN A 525 -3.56 24.43 11.50
CA GLN A 525 -4.40 23.98 12.63
C GLN A 525 -4.18 22.51 13.03
N THR A 526 -3.68 21.66 12.12
CA THR A 526 -3.34 20.27 12.44
C THR A 526 -1.88 20.10 12.83
N PHE A 527 -1.02 21.08 12.52
CA PHE A 527 0.41 21.04 12.81
C PHE A 527 0.75 21.60 14.19
N ALA A 528 0.13 22.72 14.57
CA ALA A 528 0.29 23.34 15.89
C ALA A 528 -0.01 22.42 17.10
N PRO A 529 -0.98 21.47 17.03
CA PRO A 529 -1.20 20.50 18.10
C PRO A 529 -0.09 19.45 18.25
N ILE A 530 0.74 19.27 17.21
CA ILE A 530 1.69 18.15 17.11
C ILE A 530 3.13 18.64 17.32
N MET A 531 3.49 19.80 16.78
CA MET A 531 4.77 20.45 17.02
C MET A 531 4.54 21.90 17.46
N LEU A 532 5.04 22.24 18.64
CA LEU A 532 5.03 23.60 19.16
C LEU A 532 6.27 24.31 18.64
N GLN A 533 6.10 25.41 17.91
CA GLN A 533 7.23 26.30 17.68
C GLN A 533 7.70 26.85 19.04
N VAL A 534 8.99 26.71 19.32
CA VAL A 534 9.59 27.18 20.57
C VAL A 534 10.70 28.16 20.26
N ASP A 535 10.97 29.07 21.19
CA ASP A 535 12.14 29.92 21.09
C ASP A 535 13.42 29.06 20.98
N PRO A 536 14.44 29.55 20.25
CA PRO A 536 15.73 28.87 20.22
C PRO A 536 16.20 28.61 21.65
N PRO A 537 16.76 27.44 21.95
CA PRO A 537 17.33 27.18 23.27
C PRO A 537 18.33 28.30 23.57
N PRO A 538 18.33 28.86 24.79
CA PRO A 538 19.24 29.96 25.13
C PRO A 538 20.64 29.49 24.79
N THR A 539 21.29 30.18 23.85
CA THR A 539 22.71 29.97 23.58
C THR A 539 23.38 30.25 24.90
N SER A 540 23.77 29.21 25.64
CA SER A 540 24.58 29.37 26.83
C SER A 540 25.76 30.19 26.37
N SER A 541 25.85 31.42 26.86
CA SER A 541 26.94 32.30 26.56
C SER A 541 28.18 31.57 27.08
N VAL A 542 28.90 30.91 26.17
CA VAL A 542 30.30 30.55 26.38
C VAL A 542 31.06 31.88 26.36
N SER A 543 30.81 32.70 27.36
CA SER A 543 31.45 33.97 27.60
C SER A 543 32.55 33.70 28.63
N SER A 544 33.78 33.97 28.20
CA SER A 544 34.97 34.30 29.00
C SER A 544 35.60 33.22 29.89
N VAL A 545 36.21 32.20 29.28
CA VAL A 545 37.38 31.50 29.89
C VAL A 545 38.62 31.50 28.98
N THR A 546 38.52 31.91 27.72
CA THR A 546 39.67 31.90 26.77
C THR A 546 40.41 33.24 26.65
N LYS A 547 40.27 34.17 27.61
CA LYS A 547 40.97 35.48 27.55
C LYS A 547 42.19 35.63 28.47
N ASN A 548 42.56 34.60 29.24
CA ASN A 548 43.73 34.65 30.15
C ASN A 548 44.83 33.62 29.85
N MET A 549 44.73 32.83 28.76
CA MET A 549 45.80 31.87 28.41
C MET A 549 46.75 32.34 27.30
N SER A 550 46.45 33.43 26.59
CA SER A 550 47.33 33.90 25.50
C SER A 550 48.60 34.58 25.99
N ASP A 551 48.58 35.16 27.19
CA ASP A 551 49.68 36.02 27.64
C ASP A 551 50.72 35.22 28.47
N GLU A 552 50.32 34.14 29.15
CA GLU A 552 51.24 33.25 29.88
C GLU A 552 51.96 32.22 28.97
N GLU A 553 51.32 31.77 27.88
CA GLU A 553 51.97 30.82 26.94
C GLU A 553 52.97 31.50 25.99
N GLU A 554 52.84 32.81 25.74
CA GLU A 554 53.79 33.56 24.91
C GLU A 554 55.05 33.98 25.69
N GLU A 555 54.93 34.19 27.01
CA GLU A 555 56.07 34.47 27.90
C GLU A 555 56.86 33.18 28.25
N SER A 556 56.17 32.04 28.37
CA SER A 556 56.83 30.74 28.59
C SER A 556 57.55 30.20 27.34
N ARG A 557 57.16 30.63 26.13
CA ARG A 557 57.86 30.30 24.86
C ARG A 557 59.09 31.15 24.60
N LYS A 558 59.14 32.41 25.09
CA LYS A 558 60.35 33.24 24.99
C LYS A 558 61.48 32.75 25.90
N ASN A 559 61.16 32.28 27.10
CA ASN A 559 62.18 31.80 28.06
C ASN A 559 62.79 30.43 27.69
N HIS A 560 62.20 29.67 26.76
CA HIS A 560 62.72 28.35 26.37
C HIS A 560 63.64 28.40 25.13
N LEU A 561 63.67 29.51 24.37
CA LEU A 561 64.54 29.67 23.20
C LEU A 561 65.93 30.23 23.52
N ASP A 562 66.14 30.84 24.68
CA ASP A 562 67.45 31.40 25.08
C ASP A 562 68.42 30.37 25.71
N TYR A 563 67.99 29.11 25.92
CA TYR A 563 68.82 28.07 26.55
C TYR A 563 69.44 27.05 25.58
N CYS A 564 69.22 27.15 24.27
CA CYS A 564 69.69 26.15 23.29
C CYS A 564 70.71 26.66 22.25
N ASN A 565 71.28 27.86 22.42
CA ASN A 565 72.34 28.37 21.54
C ASN A 565 73.56 28.87 22.33
N ALA A 566 74.24 27.99 23.07
CA ALA A 566 75.61 28.23 23.53
C ALA A 566 76.27 26.94 24.01
N SER A 567 76.89 26.17 23.10
CA SER A 567 78.24 25.57 23.29
C SER A 567 78.56 24.52 22.22
N ASP A 568 79.35 24.95 21.24
CA ASP A 568 80.29 24.11 20.50
C ASP A 568 81.57 24.93 20.32
N VAL A 569 82.56 24.78 21.23
CA VAL A 569 83.97 25.15 21.03
C VAL A 569 84.88 24.21 21.84
N HIS A 570 85.62 23.38 21.10
CA HIS A 570 86.93 22.73 21.37
C HIS A 570 87.33 22.27 22.78
N THR A 571 87.63 20.96 22.92
CA THR A 571 88.99 20.40 22.73
C THR A 571 88.92 18.93 22.37
#